data_AF-A0A6H0KK52-F1
#
_entry.id   AF-A0A6H0KK52-F1
#
_cell.length_a   1.000
_cell.length_b   1.000
_cell.length_c   1.000
_cell.angle_alpha   90.00
_cell.angle_beta   90.00
_cell.angle_gamma   90.00
#
_symmetry.space_group_name_H-M   'P 1'
#
loop_
_entity.id
_entity.type
_entity.pdbx_description
1 polymer ?
#
loop_
_entity_poly.entity_id
_entity_poly.type
_entity_poly.pdbx_seq_one_letter_code
_entity_poly.pdbx_strand_id
1 'polypeptide(L)'
;MNHSLLKKTVFSLLLACSVCLSGYATPVRANSTFSYHPDSVRVILEEEQRAAFNHFWQFTNKQTGMIHAGTNVNNKNLTTGGSGFGVMVILTGIERGWITRKEGAKRILTLVRYLNKAERIKGAWSHWMNTEGQPVKFGKQIESGDLVETSFMMMGLYAAQAYLTENNPVEKEIRKTVDRFRKTIQWNKFVHDGELYWLWERTDGTFTLPLRGYNEALITYILAMGAPDKYAVDGDVYENGWQQNGKIFKPRQAHYGYPFVMGAHLSGPLFLSHYSFLGMNPKTMQDKYADYQQYGTYHAMIHRHYCMEEAPEEYQYDAFNWGLSAGSGPNQPVKKGYKPRTPKRDDGVIAPTAALSSMPYTPFYSIQMLLNLHYNCPQLHTPGGFGDGYSLVDNWYFKGRIAIDQAPIVIMIENYRSGFLWKLLANHPDIRKGMEKAGIHLPVHSTGFPYAIADTRTGYYDMLRHPDRKMYELDFYLEEAGAVSFQITDENGTQVLSEIRAEEYPQGLNLLSFDRNGLKDTKRCIIRLLKNGKVKAEVKVQLN
;
A
#
# COMPACT_ATOMS: atom_id res chain seq x y z
N MET A 1 -21.37 -69.23 -11.65
CA MET A 1 -20.60 -70.05 -12.61
C MET A 1 -19.58 -69.12 -13.24
N ASN A 2 -18.38 -69.09 -12.66
CA ASN A 2 -17.14 -69.76 -13.13
C ASN A 2 -16.36 -68.79 -14.02
N HIS A 3 -15.24 -68.22 -13.53
CA HIS A 3 -13.89 -68.82 -13.58
C HIS A 3 -13.39 -68.98 -15.02
N SER A 4 -12.18 -68.65 -15.42
CA SER A 4 -10.99 -68.10 -14.76
C SER A 4 -9.86 -68.25 -15.78
N LEU A 5 -8.91 -67.30 -15.78
CA LEU A 5 -7.47 -67.49 -16.02
C LEU A 5 -7.00 -68.05 -17.39
N LEU A 6 -5.85 -67.71 -18.00
CA LEU A 6 -4.58 -67.00 -17.70
C LEU A 6 -3.48 -67.90 -18.28
N LYS A 7 -2.53 -67.33 -19.04
CA LYS A 7 -1.05 -67.56 -18.96
C LYS A 7 -0.39 -66.88 -20.17
N LYS A 8 0.37 -65.79 -19.99
CA LYS A 8 1.81 -65.68 -19.61
C LYS A 8 2.72 -66.12 -20.77
N THR A 9 3.70 -65.32 -21.22
CA THR A 9 5.05 -65.13 -20.64
C THR A 9 5.76 -64.01 -21.45
N VAL A 10 6.16 -62.84 -20.91
CA VAL A 10 7.43 -62.43 -20.25
C VAL A 10 8.71 -62.68 -21.06
N PHE A 11 9.41 -61.62 -21.49
CA PHE A 11 10.84 -61.42 -21.18
C PHE A 11 11.29 -59.95 -21.35
N SER A 12 12.14 -59.55 -20.42
CA SER A 12 12.62 -58.20 -20.10
C SER A 12 13.87 -57.81 -20.88
N LEU A 13 14.17 -56.51 -21.00
CA LEU A 13 15.54 -55.99 -20.77
C LEU A 13 15.56 -54.49 -20.44
N LEU A 14 16.44 -54.15 -19.50
CA LEU A 14 16.74 -52.84 -18.90
C LEU A 14 17.27 -51.80 -19.91
N LEU A 15 17.08 -50.49 -19.65
CA LEU A 15 18.14 -49.57 -19.16
C LEU A 15 17.66 -48.10 -19.02
N ALA A 16 18.19 -47.45 -17.97
CA ALA A 16 18.37 -46.01 -17.77
C ALA A 16 17.17 -45.16 -17.31
N CYS A 17 17.06 -45.05 -15.97
CA CYS A 17 16.62 -43.85 -15.28
C CYS A 17 17.36 -42.61 -15.83
N SER A 18 16.70 -41.79 -16.63
CA SER A 18 17.02 -40.36 -16.70
C SER A 18 16.22 -39.67 -15.61
N VAL A 19 16.87 -39.51 -14.46
CA VAL A 19 16.51 -38.46 -13.52
C VAL A 19 16.68 -37.14 -14.27
N CYS A 20 15.59 -36.59 -14.81
CA CYS A 20 15.53 -35.18 -15.11
C CYS A 20 15.56 -34.46 -13.75
N LEU A 21 16.77 -34.27 -13.22
CA LEU A 21 17.06 -33.14 -12.36
C LEU A 21 16.62 -31.93 -13.18
N SER A 22 15.42 -31.43 -12.90
CA SER A 22 15.05 -30.07 -13.23
C SER A 22 16.14 -29.20 -12.61
N GLY A 23 17.11 -28.80 -13.43
CA GLY A 23 18.04 -27.76 -13.08
C GLY A 23 17.18 -26.54 -12.80
N TYR A 24 16.95 -26.27 -11.51
CA TYR A 24 16.65 -24.92 -11.08
C TYR A 24 17.73 -24.07 -11.71
N ALA A 25 17.36 -23.21 -12.66
CA ALA A 25 18.25 -22.17 -13.14
C ALA A 25 18.85 -21.54 -11.88
N THR A 26 20.17 -21.60 -11.74
CA THR A 26 20.84 -20.89 -10.66
C THR A 26 20.40 -19.44 -10.81
N PRO A 27 19.65 -18.86 -9.85
CA PRO A 27 19.23 -17.48 -9.98
C PRO A 27 20.49 -16.67 -10.16
N VAL A 28 20.56 -15.88 -11.24
CA VAL A 28 21.61 -14.91 -11.43
C VAL A 28 21.52 -13.99 -10.22
N ARG A 29 22.40 -14.23 -9.23
CA ARG A 29 22.52 -13.38 -8.06
C ARG A 29 23.11 -12.08 -8.59
N ALA A 30 22.26 -11.10 -8.86
CA ALA A 30 22.71 -9.73 -8.96
C ALA A 30 23.47 -9.45 -7.64
N ASN A 31 24.79 -9.27 -7.73
CA ASN A 31 25.57 -8.85 -6.59
C ASN A 31 25.12 -7.42 -6.29
N SER A 32 24.54 -7.18 -5.11
CA SER A 32 24.14 -5.85 -4.73
C SER A 32 25.37 -4.94 -4.73
N THR A 33 25.28 -3.80 -5.40
CA THR A 33 26.31 -2.76 -5.34
C THR A 33 26.32 -2.04 -3.98
N PHE A 34 25.35 -2.36 -3.10
CA PHE A 34 25.12 -1.73 -1.82
C PHE A 34 24.95 -2.75 -0.68
N SER A 35 25.32 -2.34 0.53
CA SER A 35 25.12 -3.10 1.78
C SER A 35 24.15 -2.37 2.71
N TYR A 36 23.38 -3.13 3.49
CA TYR A 36 22.42 -2.56 4.43
C TYR A 36 23.11 -2.05 5.71
N HIS A 37 22.95 -0.76 6.00
CA HIS A 37 23.31 -0.19 7.29
C HIS A 37 22.21 0.79 7.75
N PRO A 38 21.61 0.63 8.94
CA PRO A 38 20.47 1.45 9.37
C PRO A 38 20.70 2.96 9.25
N ASP A 39 21.89 3.44 9.63
CA ASP A 39 22.21 4.88 9.53
C ASP A 39 22.27 5.38 8.08
N SER A 40 22.87 4.61 7.18
CA SER A 40 22.97 4.96 5.76
C SER A 40 21.59 4.93 5.09
N VAL A 41 20.81 3.89 5.36
CA VAL A 41 19.45 3.78 4.82
C VAL A 41 18.56 4.87 5.38
N ARG A 42 18.69 5.24 6.65
CA ARG A 42 17.92 6.33 7.25
C ARG A 42 18.16 7.66 6.54
N VAL A 43 19.42 7.96 6.18
CA VAL A 43 19.76 9.17 5.42
C VAL A 43 19.10 9.15 4.03
N ILE A 44 19.27 8.06 3.28
CA ILE A 44 18.69 7.91 1.92
C ILE A 44 17.15 7.97 1.95
N LEU A 45 16.55 7.33 2.96
CA LEU A 45 15.10 7.33 3.18
C LEU A 45 14.59 8.74 3.48
N GLU A 46 15.27 9.49 4.34
CA GLU A 46 14.94 10.88 4.65
C GLU A 46 15.09 11.79 3.41
N GLU A 47 16.16 11.60 2.63
CA GLU A 47 16.40 12.34 1.39
C GLU A 47 15.26 12.14 0.39
N GLU A 48 14.90 10.90 0.07
CA GLU A 48 13.80 10.62 -0.87
C GLU A 48 12.46 11.09 -0.31
N GLN A 49 12.15 10.81 0.96
CA GLN A 49 10.87 11.20 1.55
C GLN A 49 10.70 12.73 1.54
N ARG A 50 11.75 13.49 1.87
CA ARG A 50 11.75 14.95 1.82
C ARG A 50 11.73 15.50 0.40
N ALA A 51 12.43 14.85 -0.54
CA ALA A 51 12.37 15.22 -1.95
C ALA A 51 10.95 15.02 -2.49
N ALA A 52 10.31 13.87 -2.27
CA ALA A 52 8.93 13.62 -2.67
C ALA A 52 7.95 14.62 -2.01
N PHE A 53 8.17 15.01 -0.75
CA PHE A 53 7.42 16.10 -0.10
C PHE A 53 7.55 17.44 -0.85
N ASN A 54 8.74 17.79 -1.34
CA ASN A 54 8.97 19.04 -2.07
C ASN A 54 8.11 19.14 -3.33
N HIS A 55 7.70 18.01 -3.94
CA HIS A 55 6.72 18.03 -5.04
C HIS A 55 5.44 18.76 -4.62
N PHE A 56 4.88 18.42 -3.47
CA PHE A 56 3.66 19.04 -2.93
C PHE A 56 3.93 20.41 -2.32
N TRP A 57 5.11 20.64 -1.75
CA TRP A 57 5.39 21.93 -1.15
C TRP A 57 5.63 23.04 -2.19
N GLN A 58 6.46 22.75 -3.20
CA GLN A 58 6.94 23.73 -4.18
C GLN A 58 6.06 23.83 -5.42
N PHE A 59 5.46 22.73 -5.88
CA PHE A 59 4.71 22.69 -7.16
C PHE A 59 3.19 22.74 -6.99
N THR A 60 2.68 22.84 -5.76
CA THR A 60 1.27 23.15 -5.50
C THR A 60 0.91 24.51 -6.07
N ASN A 61 -0.28 24.62 -6.65
CA ASN A 61 -0.83 25.88 -7.11
C ASN A 61 -1.04 26.84 -5.93
N LYS A 62 -0.31 27.96 -5.91
CA LYS A 62 -0.30 28.89 -4.76
C LYS A 62 -1.64 29.60 -4.52
N GLN A 63 -2.45 29.78 -5.57
CA GLN A 63 -3.76 30.44 -5.48
C GLN A 63 -4.78 29.53 -4.79
N THR A 64 -4.77 28.24 -5.13
CA THR A 64 -5.81 27.29 -4.68
C THR A 64 -5.33 26.40 -3.54
N GLY A 65 -4.03 26.20 -3.37
CA GLY A 65 -3.48 25.21 -2.45
C GLY A 65 -3.59 23.75 -2.95
N MET A 66 -4.16 23.52 -4.13
CA MET A 66 -4.30 22.20 -4.76
C MET A 66 -3.07 21.85 -5.61
N ILE A 67 -2.77 20.56 -5.76
CA ILE A 67 -1.68 20.07 -6.62
C ILE A 67 -2.20 19.81 -8.04
N HIS A 68 -1.33 20.02 -9.03
CA HIS A 68 -1.60 19.62 -10.42
C HIS A 68 -1.54 18.09 -10.55
N ALA A 69 -2.31 17.52 -11.49
CA ALA A 69 -2.35 16.07 -11.65
C ALA A 69 -0.99 15.46 -12.04
N GLY A 70 -0.15 16.21 -12.76
CA GLY A 70 1.24 15.85 -13.00
C GLY A 70 2.09 17.03 -13.44
N THR A 71 3.40 16.86 -13.50
CA THR A 71 4.35 17.96 -13.77
C THR A 71 4.52 18.31 -15.25
N ASN A 72 3.65 17.81 -16.13
CA ASN A 72 3.63 18.25 -17.52
C ASN A 72 3.24 19.74 -17.55
N VAL A 73 4.09 20.59 -18.12
CA VAL A 73 3.92 22.06 -18.15
C VAL A 73 2.61 22.52 -18.80
N ASN A 74 2.02 21.69 -19.66
CA ASN A 74 0.73 21.98 -20.30
C ASN A 74 -0.47 21.57 -19.43
N ASN A 75 -0.24 20.80 -18.36
CA ASN A 75 -1.29 20.36 -17.45
C ASN A 75 -1.60 21.45 -16.42
N LYS A 76 -2.68 22.18 -16.65
CA LYS A 76 -3.19 23.19 -15.72
C LYS A 76 -4.23 22.63 -14.74
N ASN A 77 -4.57 21.35 -14.86
CA ASN A 77 -5.66 20.73 -14.13
C ASN A 77 -5.23 20.41 -12.70
N LEU A 78 -6.05 20.81 -11.73
CA LEU A 78 -5.88 20.49 -10.32
C LEU A 78 -6.59 19.15 -10.04
N THR A 79 -5.92 18.22 -9.38
CA THR A 79 -6.49 16.89 -9.04
C THR A 79 -7.10 16.90 -7.66
N THR A 80 -8.31 16.36 -7.51
CA THR A 80 -9.00 16.27 -6.22
C THR A 80 -8.34 15.24 -5.32
N GLY A 81 -8.27 13.96 -5.69
CA GLY A 81 -7.71 12.92 -4.84
C GLY A 81 -6.21 13.09 -4.58
N GLY A 82 -5.44 13.47 -5.60
CA GLY A 82 -4.02 13.80 -5.44
C GLY A 82 -3.78 14.97 -4.49
N SER A 83 -4.67 15.97 -4.46
CA SER A 83 -4.60 17.05 -3.47
C SER A 83 -4.99 16.58 -2.07
N GLY A 84 -5.92 15.62 -1.96
CA GLY A 84 -6.24 14.92 -0.72
C GLY A 84 -5.02 14.27 -0.08
N PHE A 85 -4.30 13.47 -0.87
CA PHE A 85 -3.04 12.90 -0.41
C PHE A 85 -2.01 13.99 -0.11
N GLY A 86 -1.97 15.07 -0.92
CA GLY A 86 -1.12 16.24 -0.66
C GLY A 86 -1.36 16.91 0.68
N VAL A 87 -2.59 16.92 1.21
CA VAL A 87 -2.87 17.37 2.58
C VAL A 87 -2.13 16.50 3.59
N MET A 88 -2.18 15.17 3.45
CA MET A 88 -1.46 14.24 4.33
C MET A 88 0.06 14.42 4.24
N VAL A 89 0.58 14.66 3.03
CA VAL A 89 2.00 15.00 2.79
C VAL A 89 2.40 16.27 3.54
N ILE A 90 1.56 17.31 3.53
CA ILE A 90 1.81 18.55 4.28
C ILE A 90 1.88 18.26 5.79
N LEU A 91 0.97 17.43 6.32
CA LEU A 91 1.00 17.05 7.74
C LEU A 91 2.28 16.28 8.09
N THR A 92 2.72 15.34 7.24
CA THR A 92 4.02 14.67 7.40
C THR A 92 5.17 15.67 7.45
N GLY A 93 5.15 16.70 6.58
CA GLY A 93 6.19 17.74 6.60
C GLY A 93 6.19 18.60 7.86
N ILE A 94 5.04 18.81 8.50
CA ILE A 94 4.96 19.45 9.83
C ILE A 94 5.57 18.51 10.88
N GLU A 95 5.14 17.24 10.90
CA GLU A 95 5.57 16.25 11.88
C GLU A 95 7.09 15.98 11.82
N ARG A 96 7.66 16.00 10.61
CA ARG A 96 9.09 15.86 10.35
C ARG A 96 9.88 17.15 10.54
N GLY A 97 9.21 18.28 10.79
CA GLY A 97 9.86 19.58 10.95
C GLY A 97 10.47 20.15 9.66
N TRP A 98 10.07 19.66 8.47
CA TRP A 98 10.51 20.23 7.19
C TRP A 98 9.87 21.59 6.91
N ILE A 99 8.69 21.82 7.47
CA ILE A 99 7.97 23.10 7.47
C ILE A 99 7.40 23.35 8.86
N THR A 100 7.12 24.61 9.19
CA THR A 100 6.44 24.91 10.45
C THR A 100 4.96 24.55 10.39
N ARG A 101 4.37 24.25 11.56
CA ARG A 101 2.93 24.05 11.69
C ARG A 101 2.11 25.21 11.14
N LYS A 102 2.55 26.45 11.40
CA LYS A 102 1.90 27.68 10.91
C LYS A 102 1.88 27.73 9.38
N GLU A 103 2.98 27.39 8.71
CA GLU A 103 3.06 27.38 7.25
C GLU A 103 2.18 26.28 6.64
N GLY A 104 2.23 25.07 7.21
CA GLY A 104 1.39 23.96 6.79
C GLY A 104 -0.10 24.24 6.97
N ALA A 105 -0.51 24.74 8.15
CA ALA A 105 -1.89 25.12 8.42
C ALA A 105 -2.38 26.24 7.48
N LYS A 106 -1.52 27.24 7.16
CA LYS A 106 -1.86 28.28 6.19
C LYS A 106 -2.10 27.70 4.78
N ARG A 107 -1.27 26.74 4.34
CA ARG A 107 -1.45 26.08 3.03
C ARG A 107 -2.76 25.30 2.98
N ILE A 108 -3.05 24.52 4.02
CA ILE A 108 -4.29 23.74 4.12
C ILE A 108 -5.51 24.66 4.19
N LEU A 109 -5.43 25.79 4.90
CA LEU A 109 -6.50 26.78 4.93
C LEU A 109 -6.80 27.35 3.53
N THR A 110 -5.78 27.63 2.72
CA THR A 110 -5.97 28.06 1.32
C THR A 110 -6.73 27.00 0.52
N LEU A 111 -6.33 25.73 0.62
CA LEU A 111 -7.01 24.59 -0.02
C LEU A 111 -8.47 24.48 0.41
N VAL A 112 -8.73 24.50 1.73
CA VAL A 112 -10.08 24.36 2.26
C VAL A 112 -10.99 25.52 1.85
N ARG A 113 -10.46 26.75 1.78
CA ARG A 113 -11.21 27.92 1.29
C ARG A 113 -11.51 27.83 -0.21
N TYR A 114 -10.57 27.33 -1.00
CA TYR A 114 -10.81 27.06 -2.42
C TYR A 114 -11.89 26.01 -2.60
N LEU A 115 -11.79 24.85 -1.94
CA LEU A 115 -12.79 23.77 -2.02
C LEU A 115 -14.18 24.20 -1.57
N ASN A 116 -14.27 25.14 -0.62
CA ASN A 116 -15.55 25.67 -0.14
C ASN A 116 -16.25 26.58 -1.17
N LYS A 117 -15.50 27.11 -2.14
CA LYS A 117 -16.03 27.89 -3.27
C LYS A 117 -16.18 27.06 -4.54
N ALA A 118 -15.37 26.01 -4.67
CA ALA A 118 -15.40 25.11 -5.81
C ALA A 118 -16.77 24.46 -5.98
N GLU A 119 -17.10 24.19 -7.23
CA GLU A 119 -18.33 23.54 -7.63
C GLU A 119 -18.38 22.12 -7.06
N ARG A 120 -19.56 21.76 -6.53
CA ARG A 120 -19.82 20.43 -5.97
C ARG A 120 -21.10 19.87 -6.57
N ILE A 121 -21.00 18.68 -7.12
CA ILE A 121 -22.09 17.96 -7.76
C ILE A 121 -22.55 16.90 -6.77
N LYS A 122 -23.78 17.05 -6.24
CA LYS A 122 -24.30 16.24 -5.12
C LYS A 122 -23.36 16.26 -3.91
N GLY A 123 -22.68 17.39 -3.70
CA GLY A 123 -21.71 17.58 -2.62
C GLY A 123 -20.33 16.97 -2.86
N ALA A 124 -20.12 16.18 -3.91
CA ALA A 124 -18.82 15.65 -4.33
C ALA A 124 -18.10 16.61 -5.30
N TRP A 125 -16.78 16.58 -5.30
CA TRP A 125 -15.97 17.33 -6.28
C TRP A 125 -15.71 16.48 -7.53
N SER A 126 -15.38 17.13 -8.64
CA SER A 126 -14.96 16.45 -9.87
C SER A 126 -13.53 15.94 -9.78
N HIS A 127 -13.17 14.99 -10.65
CA HIS A 127 -11.82 14.43 -10.71
C HIS A 127 -10.75 15.52 -10.88
N TRP A 128 -10.96 16.40 -11.88
CA TRP A 128 -10.16 17.58 -12.11
C TRP A 128 -10.98 18.87 -12.00
N MET A 129 -10.34 19.93 -11.53
CA MET A 129 -10.90 21.28 -11.47
C MET A 129 -9.90 22.32 -11.96
N ASN A 130 -10.40 23.49 -12.41
CA ASN A 130 -9.58 24.65 -12.74
C ASN A 130 -9.37 25.57 -11.52
N THR A 131 -8.61 26.66 -11.68
CA THR A 131 -8.30 27.61 -10.59
C THR A 131 -9.52 28.38 -10.07
N GLU A 132 -10.59 28.41 -10.86
CA GLU A 132 -11.87 29.04 -10.54
C GLU A 132 -12.82 28.08 -9.78
N GLY A 133 -12.44 26.79 -9.67
CA GLY A 133 -13.21 25.77 -8.96
C GLY A 133 -14.28 25.10 -9.82
N GLN A 134 -14.19 25.19 -11.14
CA GLN A 134 -15.11 24.52 -12.07
C GLN A 134 -14.56 23.15 -12.50
N PRO A 135 -15.42 22.16 -12.79
CA PRO A 135 -15.04 20.87 -13.33
C PRO A 135 -14.23 21.01 -14.62
N VAL A 136 -13.20 20.19 -14.76
CA VAL A 136 -12.44 20.05 -16.01
C VAL A 136 -12.59 18.64 -16.52
N LYS A 137 -12.82 18.51 -17.83
CA LYS A 137 -13.04 17.23 -18.50
C LYS A 137 -11.92 16.22 -18.19
N PHE A 138 -12.31 15.02 -17.75
CA PHE A 138 -11.42 13.88 -17.54
C PHE A 138 -11.94 12.65 -18.30
N GLY A 139 -11.32 12.33 -19.43
CA GLY A 139 -11.82 11.27 -20.31
C GLY A 139 -13.23 11.60 -20.82
N LYS A 140 -14.23 10.82 -20.42
CA LYS A 140 -15.65 11.04 -20.75
C LYS A 140 -16.41 11.86 -19.69
N GLN A 141 -15.81 12.12 -18.53
CA GLN A 141 -16.36 12.97 -17.49
C GLN A 141 -16.32 14.42 -17.93
N ILE A 142 -17.46 15.12 -17.94
CA ILE A 142 -17.53 16.54 -18.32
C ILE A 142 -17.87 17.36 -17.07
N GLU A 143 -18.97 17.03 -16.40
CA GLU A 143 -19.40 17.65 -15.15
C GLU A 143 -19.89 16.57 -14.16
N SER A 144 -18.94 15.80 -13.60
CA SER A 144 -19.25 14.73 -12.64
C SER A 144 -18.95 15.12 -11.21
N GLY A 145 -19.76 14.61 -10.29
CA GLY A 145 -19.20 14.26 -8.99
C GLY A 145 -18.38 12.97 -9.12
N ASP A 146 -17.16 12.98 -8.61
CA ASP A 146 -16.29 11.81 -8.51
C ASP A 146 -16.16 11.41 -7.03
N LEU A 147 -16.81 10.31 -6.64
CA LEU A 147 -16.81 9.86 -5.26
C LEU A 147 -15.47 9.31 -4.79
N VAL A 148 -14.71 8.65 -5.67
CA VAL A 148 -13.43 8.06 -5.27
C VAL A 148 -12.41 9.16 -5.02
N GLU A 149 -12.30 10.13 -5.92
CA GLU A 149 -11.43 11.29 -5.71
C GLU A 149 -11.88 12.14 -4.52
N THR A 150 -13.19 12.30 -4.34
CA THR A 150 -13.75 12.96 -3.14
C THR A 150 -13.39 12.21 -1.85
N SER A 151 -13.39 10.87 -1.87
CA SER A 151 -13.01 10.07 -0.70
C SER A 151 -11.54 10.24 -0.33
N PHE A 152 -10.65 10.29 -1.34
CA PHE A 152 -9.23 10.57 -1.16
C PHE A 152 -8.98 11.98 -0.62
N MET A 153 -9.72 12.98 -1.12
CA MET A 153 -9.71 14.34 -0.54
C MET A 153 -10.15 14.32 0.93
N MET A 154 -11.29 13.70 1.23
CA MET A 154 -11.83 13.67 2.59
C MET A 154 -10.91 12.92 3.56
N MET A 155 -10.22 11.86 3.13
CA MET A 155 -9.22 11.17 3.95
C MET A 155 -8.11 12.14 4.42
N GLY A 156 -7.57 12.96 3.50
CA GLY A 156 -6.59 13.98 3.86
C GLY A 156 -7.15 15.08 4.75
N LEU A 157 -8.36 15.55 4.48
CA LEU A 157 -9.02 16.58 5.28
C LEU A 157 -9.39 16.09 6.69
N TYR A 158 -9.75 14.82 6.86
CA TYR A 158 -9.97 14.20 8.16
C TYR A 158 -8.67 14.10 8.95
N ALA A 159 -7.55 13.75 8.31
CA ALA A 159 -6.24 13.77 8.96
C ALA A 159 -5.87 15.20 9.41
N ALA A 160 -6.14 16.21 8.57
CA ALA A 160 -5.89 17.60 8.94
C ALA A 160 -6.80 18.06 10.09
N GLN A 161 -8.06 17.67 10.10
CA GLN A 161 -8.99 17.97 11.19
C GLN A 161 -8.54 17.35 12.52
N ALA A 162 -8.00 16.13 12.48
CA ALA A 162 -7.49 15.42 13.65
C ALA A 162 -6.15 15.99 14.16
N TYR A 163 -5.27 16.45 13.28
CA TYR A 163 -3.95 16.97 13.66
C TYR A 163 -3.95 18.46 14.01
N LEU A 164 -4.73 19.28 13.28
CA LEU A 164 -4.80 20.73 13.42
C LEU A 164 -5.84 21.14 14.47
N THR A 165 -5.53 20.93 15.76
CA THR A 165 -6.43 21.10 16.91
C THR A 165 -6.20 22.35 17.76
N GLU A 166 -5.20 23.17 17.46
CA GLU A 166 -4.88 24.34 18.28
C GLU A 166 -6.05 25.34 18.34
N ASN A 167 -6.06 26.12 19.43
CA ASN A 167 -7.07 27.13 19.72
C ASN A 167 -6.79 28.47 19.01
N ASN A 168 -6.50 28.42 17.70
CA ASN A 168 -6.24 29.60 16.88
C ASN A 168 -7.27 29.75 15.73
N PRO A 169 -7.46 30.96 15.15
CA PRO A 169 -8.48 31.17 14.12
C PRO A 169 -8.29 30.32 12.86
N VAL A 170 -7.05 30.07 12.44
CA VAL A 170 -6.71 29.30 11.22
C VAL A 170 -7.16 27.85 11.37
N GLU A 171 -6.74 27.18 12.43
CA GLU A 171 -7.07 25.77 12.64
C GLU A 171 -8.56 25.57 12.96
N LYS A 172 -9.19 26.51 13.68
CA LYS A 172 -10.65 26.50 13.89
C LYS A 172 -11.42 26.59 12.58
N GLU A 173 -11.00 27.43 11.64
CA GLU A 173 -11.66 27.57 10.34
C GLU A 173 -11.52 26.31 9.48
N ILE A 174 -10.33 25.69 9.49
CA ILE A 174 -10.09 24.39 8.84
C ILE A 174 -11.07 23.36 9.40
N ARG A 175 -11.07 23.13 10.72
CA ARG A 175 -11.91 22.11 11.36
C ARG A 175 -13.40 22.32 11.08
N LYS A 176 -13.89 23.57 11.18
CA LYS A 176 -15.29 23.92 10.90
C LYS A 176 -15.68 23.69 9.45
N THR A 177 -14.79 24.00 8.51
CA THR A 177 -15.10 23.86 7.08
C THR A 177 -15.03 22.40 6.64
N VAL A 178 -14.09 21.61 7.16
CA VAL A 178 -14.04 20.15 6.94
C VAL A 178 -15.30 19.48 7.49
N ASP A 179 -15.77 19.84 8.69
CA ASP A 179 -17.02 19.31 9.25
C ASP A 179 -18.25 19.65 8.37
N ARG A 180 -18.25 20.84 7.74
CA ARG A 180 -19.29 21.20 6.76
C ARG A 180 -19.22 20.31 5.52
N PHE A 181 -18.04 20.03 4.97
CA PHE A 181 -17.90 19.12 3.84
C PHE A 181 -18.41 17.72 4.18
N ARG A 182 -17.94 17.16 5.29
CA ARG A 182 -18.42 15.90 5.87
C ARG A 182 -19.94 15.81 5.93
N LYS A 183 -20.59 16.89 6.39
CA LYS A 183 -22.05 16.96 6.55
C LYS A 183 -22.82 17.25 5.26
N THR A 184 -22.18 17.43 4.11
CA THR A 184 -22.87 17.88 2.88
C THR A 184 -22.57 17.05 1.63
N ILE A 185 -21.67 16.06 1.69
CA ILE A 185 -21.49 15.08 0.61
C ILE A 185 -22.66 14.09 0.64
N GLN A 186 -23.37 13.97 -0.49
CA GLN A 186 -24.61 13.18 -0.60
C GLN A 186 -24.31 11.78 -1.15
N TRP A 187 -23.60 10.95 -0.38
CA TRP A 187 -23.14 9.63 -0.84
C TRP A 187 -24.27 8.74 -1.39
N ASN A 188 -25.42 8.71 -0.70
CA ASN A 188 -26.61 7.98 -1.15
C ASN A 188 -27.17 8.42 -2.51
N LYS A 189 -26.84 9.61 -3.01
CA LYS A 189 -27.26 10.08 -4.35
C LYS A 189 -26.43 9.51 -5.49
N PHE A 190 -25.41 8.72 -5.18
CA PHE A 190 -24.60 7.95 -6.13
C PHE A 190 -24.99 6.46 -6.13
N VAL A 191 -26.00 6.07 -5.35
CA VAL A 191 -26.56 4.72 -5.39
C VAL A 191 -27.57 4.62 -6.52
N HIS A 192 -27.39 3.61 -7.37
CA HIS A 192 -28.30 3.26 -8.45
C HIS A 192 -28.32 1.74 -8.57
N ASP A 193 -29.48 1.14 -8.85
CA ASP A 193 -29.65 -0.32 -8.98
C ASP A 193 -29.01 -1.16 -7.83
N GLY A 194 -29.03 -0.63 -6.60
CA GLY A 194 -28.48 -1.29 -5.42
C GLY A 194 -26.95 -1.31 -5.32
N GLU A 195 -26.23 -0.57 -6.17
CA GLU A 195 -24.77 -0.44 -6.14
C GLU A 195 -24.36 1.02 -5.96
N LEU A 196 -23.18 1.26 -5.38
CA LEU A 196 -22.59 2.60 -5.34
C LEU A 196 -21.82 2.84 -6.63
N TYR A 197 -22.04 3.99 -7.27
CA TYR A 197 -21.34 4.36 -8.50
C TYR A 197 -20.23 5.36 -8.22
N TRP A 198 -19.15 5.23 -8.98
CA TRP A 198 -18.01 6.14 -8.93
C TRP A 198 -18.44 7.56 -9.33
N LEU A 199 -19.23 7.65 -10.41
CA LEU A 199 -19.52 8.90 -11.10
C LEU A 199 -21.01 9.10 -11.27
N TRP A 200 -21.42 10.35 -11.11
CA TRP A 200 -22.72 10.85 -11.55
C TRP A 200 -22.53 12.10 -12.40
N GLU A 201 -22.91 12.05 -13.68
CA GLU A 201 -22.86 13.20 -14.60
C GLU A 201 -24.06 14.11 -14.40
N ARG A 202 -23.81 15.41 -14.22
CA ARG A 202 -24.87 16.41 -14.12
C ARG A 202 -25.56 16.69 -15.45
N THR A 203 -24.83 16.57 -16.55
CA THR A 203 -25.28 16.96 -17.89
C THR A 203 -26.48 16.13 -18.37
N ASP A 204 -26.50 14.84 -18.05
CA ASP A 204 -27.54 13.90 -18.50
C ASP A 204 -28.08 12.99 -17.37
N GLY A 205 -27.55 13.10 -16.15
CA GLY A 205 -27.96 12.29 -15.01
C GLY A 205 -27.38 10.88 -14.97
N THR A 206 -26.42 10.55 -15.84
CA THR A 206 -25.87 9.19 -15.99
C THR A 206 -25.03 8.77 -14.79
N PHE A 207 -25.25 7.53 -14.35
CA PHE A 207 -24.38 6.83 -13.41
C PHE A 207 -23.35 5.99 -14.18
N THR A 208 -22.06 6.17 -13.89
CA THR A 208 -20.97 5.48 -14.61
C THR A 208 -20.01 4.81 -13.63
N LEU A 209 -19.51 3.62 -14.00
CA LEU A 209 -18.59 2.79 -13.20
C LEU A 209 -19.18 2.36 -11.85
N PRO A 210 -20.01 1.29 -11.79
CA PRO A 210 -20.39 0.71 -10.50
C PRO A 210 -19.12 0.28 -9.74
N LEU A 211 -19.03 0.64 -8.47
CA LEU A 211 -17.88 0.39 -7.61
C LEU A 211 -17.92 -1.04 -7.09
N ARG A 212 -17.29 -1.96 -7.82
CA ARG A 212 -17.16 -3.37 -7.46
C ARG A 212 -15.74 -3.68 -7.01
N GLY A 213 -15.63 -4.41 -5.90
CA GLY A 213 -14.35 -4.81 -5.33
C GLY A 213 -13.73 -6.02 -6.06
N TYR A 214 -12.43 -6.27 -5.93
CA TYR A 214 -11.48 -5.48 -5.18
C TYR A 214 -10.74 -4.48 -6.09
N ASN A 215 -10.70 -3.21 -5.67
CA ASN A 215 -9.93 -2.14 -6.31
C ASN A 215 -9.48 -1.10 -5.25
N GLU A 216 -9.05 0.09 -5.66
CA GLU A 216 -8.51 1.16 -4.80
C GLU A 216 -9.55 1.88 -3.94
N ALA A 217 -10.85 1.66 -4.20
CA ALA A 217 -11.95 2.48 -3.71
C ALA A 217 -12.61 1.95 -2.42
N LEU A 218 -11.94 1.08 -1.65
CA LEU A 218 -12.48 0.59 -0.37
C LEU A 218 -12.86 1.75 0.57
N ILE A 219 -11.97 2.75 0.70
CA ILE A 219 -12.22 3.95 1.52
C ILE A 219 -13.50 4.68 1.12
N THR A 220 -13.89 4.67 -0.16
CA THR A 220 -15.14 5.28 -0.65
C THR A 220 -16.35 4.67 0.03
N TYR A 221 -16.43 3.34 0.11
CA TYR A 221 -17.51 2.65 0.81
C TYR A 221 -17.47 2.90 2.31
N ILE A 222 -16.28 2.88 2.93
CA ILE A 222 -16.13 3.15 4.36
C ILE A 222 -16.62 4.56 4.70
N LEU A 223 -16.23 5.58 3.93
CA LEU A 223 -16.70 6.95 4.16
C LEU A 223 -18.20 7.09 3.85
N ALA A 224 -18.71 6.45 2.80
CA ALA A 224 -20.12 6.49 2.45
C ALA A 224 -21.02 5.89 3.53
N MET A 225 -20.66 4.73 4.09
CA MET A 225 -21.41 4.09 5.18
C MET A 225 -21.25 4.82 6.52
N GLY A 226 -20.08 5.41 6.73
CA GLY A 226 -19.71 6.19 7.89
C GLY A 226 -20.29 7.61 7.96
N ALA A 227 -20.81 8.12 6.85
CA ALA A 227 -21.34 9.47 6.74
C ALA A 227 -22.54 9.72 7.70
N PRO A 228 -22.95 11.00 7.88
CA PRO A 228 -24.19 11.32 8.59
C PRO A 228 -25.40 10.62 7.95
N ASP A 229 -26.32 10.11 8.77
CA ASP A 229 -27.38 9.18 8.32
C ASP A 229 -28.21 9.69 7.14
N LYS A 230 -28.46 11.00 7.08
CA LYS A 230 -29.16 11.65 5.95
C LYS A 230 -28.54 11.36 4.58
N TYR A 231 -27.22 11.17 4.52
CA TYR A 231 -26.47 11.00 3.28
C TYR A 231 -25.73 9.66 3.22
N ALA A 232 -25.81 8.84 4.27
CA ALA A 232 -25.08 7.59 4.37
C ALA A 232 -25.62 6.52 3.42
N VAL A 233 -24.75 5.58 3.09
CA VAL A 233 -25.08 4.37 2.34
C VAL A 233 -25.28 3.19 3.31
N ASP A 234 -26.20 2.30 2.97
CA ASP A 234 -26.51 1.12 3.78
C ASP A 234 -25.55 -0.04 3.52
N GLY A 235 -25.44 -0.96 4.49
CA GLY A 235 -24.56 -2.14 4.41
C GLY A 235 -24.86 -3.03 3.20
N ASP A 236 -26.14 -3.15 2.81
CA ASP A 236 -26.56 -3.97 1.67
C ASP A 236 -25.96 -3.47 0.34
N VAL A 237 -25.71 -2.16 0.19
CA VAL A 237 -25.06 -1.61 -1.01
C VAL A 237 -23.58 -2.01 -1.05
N TYR A 238 -22.93 -2.09 0.12
CA TYR A 238 -21.56 -2.60 0.23
C TYR A 238 -21.48 -4.11 -0.04
N GLU A 239 -22.42 -4.89 0.50
CA GLU A 239 -22.49 -6.33 0.24
C GLU A 239 -22.78 -6.63 -1.25
N ASN A 240 -23.77 -5.95 -1.83
CA ASN A 240 -24.16 -6.16 -3.22
C ASN A 240 -23.12 -5.61 -4.22
N GLY A 241 -22.65 -4.38 -4.03
CA GLY A 241 -21.72 -3.72 -4.93
C GLY A 241 -20.26 -4.13 -4.70
N TRP A 242 -19.69 -3.76 -3.54
CA TRP A 242 -18.28 -4.02 -3.27
C TRP A 242 -17.98 -5.51 -3.17
N GLN A 243 -18.68 -6.22 -2.29
CA GLN A 243 -18.43 -7.64 -2.02
C GLN A 243 -19.02 -8.56 -3.10
N GLN A 244 -19.87 -8.02 -3.98
CA GLN A 244 -20.54 -8.75 -5.06
C GLN A 244 -21.26 -10.01 -4.54
N ASN A 245 -21.92 -9.89 -3.38
CA ASN A 245 -22.56 -11.00 -2.67
C ASN A 245 -21.64 -12.22 -2.50
N GLY A 246 -20.38 -11.98 -2.12
CA GLY A 246 -19.36 -13.03 -1.90
C GLY A 246 -18.48 -13.35 -3.09
N LYS A 247 -18.80 -12.88 -4.30
CA LYS A 247 -18.00 -13.17 -5.50
C LYS A 247 -16.62 -12.49 -5.49
N ILE A 248 -16.41 -11.50 -4.62
CA ILE A 248 -15.10 -10.87 -4.42
C ILE A 248 -14.05 -11.87 -3.93
N PHE A 249 -14.46 -12.88 -3.16
CA PHE A 249 -13.57 -13.78 -2.43
C PHE A 249 -13.15 -14.98 -3.27
N LYS A 250 -11.84 -15.29 -3.25
CA LYS A 250 -11.19 -16.31 -4.09
C LYS A 250 -10.33 -17.29 -3.25
N PRO A 251 -10.90 -17.97 -2.24
CA PRO A 251 -10.15 -18.68 -1.18
C PRO A 251 -9.20 -19.78 -1.64
N ARG A 252 -9.40 -20.34 -2.84
CA ARG A 252 -8.69 -21.53 -3.33
C ARG A 252 -7.58 -21.20 -4.32
N GLN A 253 -7.23 -19.93 -4.45
CA GLN A 253 -6.21 -19.48 -5.39
C GLN A 253 -4.96 -19.06 -4.64
N ALA A 254 -3.81 -19.34 -5.24
CA ALA A 254 -2.51 -18.89 -4.78
C ALA A 254 -1.65 -18.55 -6.00
N HIS A 255 -0.78 -17.56 -5.84
CA HIS A 255 0.22 -17.21 -6.84
C HIS A 255 1.58 -17.27 -6.16
N TYR A 256 2.49 -18.07 -6.72
CA TYR A 256 3.83 -18.28 -6.17
C TYR A 256 3.85 -18.76 -4.72
N GLY A 257 2.81 -19.48 -4.29
CA GLY A 257 2.63 -19.95 -2.91
C GLY A 257 1.98 -18.93 -1.94
N TYR A 258 1.75 -17.69 -2.38
CA TYR A 258 1.02 -16.70 -1.59
C TYR A 258 -0.50 -16.82 -1.82
N PRO A 259 -1.33 -16.82 -0.76
CA PRO A 259 -2.78 -16.80 -0.90
C PRO A 259 -3.25 -15.61 -1.74
N PHE A 260 -4.15 -15.89 -2.68
CA PHE A 260 -4.79 -14.88 -3.51
C PHE A 260 -6.28 -14.82 -3.14
N VAL A 261 -6.63 -13.96 -2.19
CA VAL A 261 -7.97 -13.96 -1.58
C VAL A 261 -8.98 -13.06 -2.30
N MET A 262 -8.55 -12.01 -3.02
CA MET A 262 -9.43 -11.05 -3.70
C MET A 262 -8.70 -10.38 -4.89
N GLY A 263 -9.44 -9.75 -5.81
CA GLY A 263 -8.88 -8.92 -6.90
C GLY A 263 -8.81 -9.58 -8.27
N ALA A 264 -8.16 -8.95 -9.24
CA ALA A 264 -7.89 -9.54 -10.55
C ALA A 264 -6.74 -10.56 -10.46
N HIS A 265 -6.65 -11.52 -11.39
CA HIS A 265 -5.55 -12.51 -11.40
C HIS A 265 -4.17 -11.81 -11.30
N LEU A 266 -3.30 -12.27 -10.38
CA LEU A 266 -2.05 -11.60 -9.98
C LEU A 266 -2.27 -10.19 -9.35
N SER A 267 -3.38 -10.04 -8.61
CA SER A 267 -3.74 -8.93 -7.70
C SER A 267 -3.93 -7.51 -8.28
N GLY A 268 -3.78 -7.31 -9.59
CA GLY A 268 -3.95 -5.98 -10.22
C GLY A 268 -2.74 -5.07 -10.03
N PRO A 269 -2.83 -3.75 -10.27
CA PRO A 269 -1.72 -2.82 -10.03
C PRO A 269 -1.46 -2.62 -8.52
N LEU A 270 -0.20 -2.41 -8.11
CA LEU A 270 0.11 -2.35 -6.66
C LEU A 270 -0.57 -1.20 -5.90
N PHE A 271 -0.93 -0.10 -6.57
CA PHE A 271 -1.61 1.02 -5.90
C PHE A 271 -2.96 0.63 -5.25
N LEU A 272 -3.57 -0.49 -5.66
CA LEU A 272 -4.78 -1.03 -5.02
C LEU A 272 -4.54 -1.45 -3.55
N SER A 273 -3.29 -1.69 -3.15
CA SER A 273 -2.90 -1.91 -1.75
C SER A 273 -2.38 -0.64 -1.06
N HIS A 274 -2.43 0.52 -1.73
CA HIS A 274 -1.89 1.78 -1.19
C HIS A 274 -2.98 2.79 -0.88
N TYR A 275 -3.79 3.19 -1.86
CA TYR A 275 -4.58 4.44 -1.78
C TYR A 275 -5.57 4.46 -0.62
N SER A 276 -6.35 3.40 -0.43
CA SER A 276 -7.27 3.28 0.73
C SER A 276 -6.53 3.16 2.07
N PHE A 277 -5.28 2.69 2.06
CA PHE A 277 -4.48 2.40 3.25
C PHE A 277 -3.46 3.50 3.58
N LEU A 278 -3.49 4.63 2.87
CA LEU A 278 -2.70 5.80 3.26
C LEU A 278 -3.16 6.33 4.63
N GLY A 279 -4.47 6.28 4.88
CA GLY A 279 -5.10 6.71 6.13
C GLY A 279 -5.67 5.59 6.98
N MET A 280 -6.15 4.50 6.37
CA MET A 280 -6.63 3.33 7.12
C MET A 280 -5.49 2.37 7.42
N ASN A 281 -5.35 1.93 8.66
CA ASN A 281 -4.30 1.00 9.07
C ASN A 281 -4.69 -0.45 8.74
N PRO A 282 -4.04 -1.11 7.78
CA PRO A 282 -4.36 -2.49 7.42
C PRO A 282 -4.13 -3.49 8.56
N LYS A 283 -3.21 -3.21 9.51
CA LYS A 283 -2.98 -4.05 10.70
C LYS A 283 -4.15 -4.09 11.69
N THR A 284 -5.11 -3.19 11.54
CA THR A 284 -6.32 -3.12 12.38
C THR A 284 -7.57 -3.49 11.61
N MET A 285 -7.43 -4.15 10.46
CA MET A 285 -8.54 -4.44 9.55
C MET A 285 -8.54 -5.91 9.14
N GLN A 286 -9.59 -6.61 9.54
CA GLN A 286 -9.99 -7.92 9.04
C GLN A 286 -11.50 -7.92 8.80
N ASP A 287 -11.96 -8.52 7.72
CA ASP A 287 -13.36 -8.86 7.51
C ASP A 287 -13.53 -10.37 7.23
N LYS A 288 -14.74 -10.77 6.82
CA LYS A 288 -15.07 -12.17 6.51
C LYS A 288 -14.27 -12.79 5.35
N TYR A 289 -13.55 -12.00 4.57
CA TYR A 289 -12.79 -12.46 3.40
C TYR A 289 -11.28 -12.27 3.53
N ALA A 290 -10.82 -11.22 4.19
CA ALA A 290 -9.39 -10.91 4.22
C ALA A 290 -8.94 -10.23 5.51
N ASP A 291 -7.74 -10.62 5.93
CA ASP A 291 -6.85 -9.76 6.68
C ASP A 291 -6.15 -8.81 5.70
N TYR A 292 -6.33 -7.50 5.88
CA TYR A 292 -5.87 -6.51 4.92
C TYR A 292 -4.35 -6.27 4.97
N GLN A 293 -3.69 -6.54 6.11
CA GLN A 293 -2.23 -6.51 6.19
C GLN A 293 -1.62 -7.69 5.44
N GLN A 294 -2.12 -8.90 5.65
CA GLN A 294 -1.67 -10.08 4.92
C GLN A 294 -1.93 -9.92 3.42
N TYR A 295 -3.12 -9.44 3.03
CA TYR A 295 -3.44 -9.18 1.63
C TYR A 295 -2.47 -8.18 0.98
N GLY A 296 -2.16 -7.07 1.66
CA GLY A 296 -1.19 -6.08 1.19
C GLY A 296 0.20 -6.69 0.96
N THR A 297 0.68 -7.49 1.92
CA THR A 297 1.96 -8.21 1.80
C THR A 297 1.93 -9.24 0.68
N TYR A 298 0.89 -10.06 0.55
CA TYR A 298 0.78 -11.02 -0.56
C TYR A 298 0.77 -10.32 -1.92
N HIS A 299 0.06 -9.20 -2.06
CA HIS A 299 0.05 -8.45 -3.31
C HIS A 299 1.46 -7.98 -3.71
N ALA A 300 2.21 -7.37 -2.77
CA ALA A 300 3.59 -6.94 -3.01
C ALA A 300 4.51 -8.12 -3.35
N MET A 301 4.41 -9.23 -2.60
CA MET A 301 5.22 -10.43 -2.83
C MET A 301 4.94 -11.09 -4.18
N ILE A 302 3.68 -11.14 -4.62
CA ILE A 302 3.29 -11.67 -5.94
C ILE A 302 3.91 -10.85 -7.07
N HIS A 303 3.88 -9.52 -6.97
CA HIS A 303 4.50 -8.65 -7.98
C HIS A 303 6.01 -8.80 -8.02
N ARG A 304 6.67 -8.81 -6.86
CA ARG A 304 8.10 -9.04 -6.79
C ARG A 304 8.48 -10.40 -7.37
N HIS A 305 7.74 -11.45 -7.03
CA HIS A 305 8.02 -12.80 -7.53
C HIS A 305 7.84 -12.88 -9.04
N TYR A 306 6.76 -12.33 -9.60
CA TYR A 306 6.58 -12.22 -11.04
C TYR A 306 7.77 -11.53 -11.71
N CYS A 307 8.19 -10.36 -11.21
CA CYS A 307 9.33 -9.62 -11.75
C CYS A 307 10.63 -10.44 -11.77
N MET A 308 10.83 -11.32 -10.78
CA MET A 308 12.06 -12.11 -10.69
C MET A 308 12.04 -13.40 -11.51
N GLU A 309 10.87 -14.00 -11.75
CA GLU A 309 10.78 -15.39 -12.24
C GLU A 309 9.99 -15.57 -13.55
N GLU A 310 9.01 -14.70 -13.82
CA GLU A 310 8.12 -14.88 -14.98
C GLU A 310 8.14 -13.70 -15.97
N ALA A 311 8.58 -12.52 -15.53
CA ALA A 311 8.72 -11.38 -16.43
C ALA A 311 9.72 -11.71 -17.57
N PRO A 312 9.46 -11.24 -18.80
CA PRO A 312 10.41 -11.42 -19.90
C PRO A 312 11.82 -10.96 -19.52
N GLU A 313 12.83 -11.81 -19.76
CA GLU A 313 14.23 -11.57 -19.35
C GLU A 313 14.76 -10.23 -19.89
N GLU A 314 14.30 -9.80 -21.07
CA GLU A 314 14.71 -8.54 -21.69
C GLU A 314 14.36 -7.30 -20.85
N TYR A 315 13.37 -7.38 -19.95
CA TYR A 315 12.99 -6.28 -19.07
C TYR A 315 14.00 -6.03 -17.95
N GLN A 316 14.92 -6.98 -17.70
CA GLN A 316 16.00 -6.85 -16.73
C GLN A 316 15.48 -6.56 -15.31
N TYR A 317 14.38 -7.20 -14.94
CA TYR A 317 13.87 -7.18 -13.57
C TYR A 317 14.65 -8.15 -12.69
N ASP A 318 14.78 -7.82 -11.41
CA ASP A 318 15.49 -8.65 -10.44
C ASP A 318 15.01 -8.39 -9.00
N ALA A 319 15.73 -8.93 -8.01
CA ALA A 319 15.42 -8.77 -6.58
C ALA A 319 15.39 -7.30 -6.11
N PHE A 320 16.08 -6.40 -6.82
CA PHE A 320 16.29 -4.98 -6.51
C PHE A 320 15.56 -4.05 -7.49
N ASN A 321 14.98 -4.58 -8.56
CA ASN A 321 14.33 -3.86 -9.64
C ASN A 321 12.94 -4.48 -9.93
N TRP A 322 11.94 -4.07 -9.15
CA TRP A 322 10.57 -4.60 -9.23
C TRP A 322 9.53 -3.52 -8.89
N GLY A 323 8.28 -3.78 -9.26
CA GLY A 323 7.13 -2.94 -8.90
C GLY A 323 6.33 -2.45 -10.10
N LEU A 324 5.17 -3.08 -10.33
CA LEU A 324 4.25 -2.71 -11.40
C LEU A 324 3.02 -1.99 -10.83
N SER A 325 2.76 -0.79 -11.34
CA SER A 325 1.59 0.01 -10.98
C SER A 325 1.11 0.86 -12.15
N ALA A 326 0.02 1.58 -11.95
CA ALA A 326 -0.35 2.63 -12.89
C ALA A 326 0.71 3.74 -12.90
N GLY A 327 1.03 4.26 -14.07
CA GLY A 327 2.07 5.27 -14.22
C GLY A 327 2.40 5.57 -15.67
N SER A 328 3.26 6.55 -15.87
CA SER A 328 3.75 7.01 -17.17
C SER A 328 4.54 5.91 -17.89
N GLY A 329 4.51 5.92 -19.22
CA GLY A 329 5.33 5.08 -20.08
C GLY A 329 5.90 5.90 -21.24
N PRO A 330 6.91 5.37 -21.96
CA PRO A 330 7.42 6.03 -23.15
C PRO A 330 6.32 6.16 -24.20
N ASN A 331 6.28 7.29 -24.91
CA ASN A 331 5.40 7.53 -26.05
C ASN A 331 6.14 7.17 -27.34
N GLN A 332 6.06 5.93 -27.81
CA GLN A 332 6.63 5.46 -29.09
C GLN A 332 5.68 4.39 -29.67
N PRO A 333 5.69 4.07 -30.98
CA PRO A 333 4.48 3.57 -31.67
C PRO A 333 3.86 2.27 -31.11
N VAL A 334 4.60 1.52 -30.27
CA VAL A 334 4.15 0.31 -29.58
C VAL A 334 3.93 0.50 -28.06
N LYS A 335 4.51 1.55 -27.45
CA LYS A 335 4.37 1.89 -26.01
C LYS A 335 3.49 3.14 -25.87
N LYS A 336 2.24 2.94 -25.42
CA LYS A 336 1.22 4.00 -25.26
C LYS A 336 1.29 4.59 -23.85
N GLY A 337 1.89 5.77 -23.65
CA GLY A 337 1.68 6.68 -22.52
C GLY A 337 1.38 6.06 -21.13
N TYR A 338 0.50 6.72 -20.37
CA TYR A 338 0.07 6.26 -19.04
C TYR A 338 -0.72 4.95 -19.12
N LYS A 339 -0.38 3.94 -18.30
CA LYS A 339 -1.05 2.62 -18.28
C LYS A 339 -1.15 2.07 -16.85
N PRO A 340 -2.25 1.35 -16.51
CA PRO A 340 -2.34 0.56 -15.29
C PRO A 340 -1.58 -0.76 -15.46
N ARG A 341 -0.29 -0.78 -15.08
CA ARG A 341 0.55 -1.99 -15.24
C ARG A 341 0.26 -3.01 -14.16
N THR A 342 0.32 -4.25 -14.58
CA THR A 342 0.12 -5.46 -13.77
C THR A 342 1.03 -6.53 -14.36
N PRO A 343 1.27 -7.66 -13.67
CA PRO A 343 1.94 -8.82 -14.25
C PRO A 343 1.35 -9.29 -15.59
N LYS A 344 0.05 -9.11 -15.82
CA LYS A 344 -0.61 -9.45 -17.11
C LYS A 344 -0.56 -8.36 -18.17
N ARG A 345 -0.13 -7.16 -17.81
CA ARG A 345 -0.09 -5.97 -18.66
C ARG A 345 1.23 -5.24 -18.46
N ASP A 346 2.28 -6.02 -18.46
CA ASP A 346 3.66 -5.57 -18.36
C ASP A 346 4.15 -5.10 -19.74
N ASP A 347 4.96 -4.03 -19.75
CA ASP A 347 5.60 -3.50 -20.95
C ASP A 347 7.06 -3.07 -20.71
N GLY A 348 7.66 -3.57 -19.63
CA GLY A 348 9.05 -3.33 -19.26
C GLY A 348 9.27 -2.06 -18.45
N VAL A 349 8.21 -1.36 -18.03
CA VAL A 349 8.31 -0.14 -17.23
C VAL A 349 8.01 -0.41 -15.75
N ILE A 350 8.95 -0.05 -14.89
CA ILE A 350 8.81 -0.02 -13.43
C ILE A 350 8.28 1.35 -12.99
N ALA A 351 7.35 1.34 -12.03
CA ALA A 351 6.88 2.53 -11.34
C ALA A 351 7.43 2.54 -9.90
N PRO A 352 8.37 3.45 -9.53
CA PRO A 352 8.97 3.49 -8.20
C PRO A 352 7.97 3.48 -7.04
N THR A 353 6.84 4.17 -7.20
CA THR A 353 5.78 4.21 -6.18
C THR A 353 5.28 2.83 -5.78
N ALA A 354 5.30 1.85 -6.68
CA ALA A 354 4.76 0.52 -6.44
C ALA A 354 5.50 -0.21 -5.30
N ALA A 355 6.83 -0.27 -5.39
CA ALA A 355 7.66 -0.89 -4.38
C ALA A 355 7.89 0.02 -3.16
N LEU A 356 8.14 1.33 -3.37
CA LEU A 356 8.41 2.26 -2.27
C LEU A 356 7.19 2.47 -1.36
N SER A 357 5.98 2.55 -1.92
CA SER A 357 4.76 2.68 -1.13
C SER A 357 4.31 1.36 -0.48
N SER A 358 4.97 0.24 -0.81
CA SER A 358 4.79 -1.05 -0.15
C SER A 358 5.69 -1.24 1.08
N MET A 359 6.41 -0.20 1.52
CA MET A 359 7.30 -0.26 2.69
C MET A 359 6.66 -0.85 3.95
N PRO A 360 5.40 -0.52 4.33
CA PRO A 360 4.77 -1.13 5.51
C PRO A 360 4.38 -2.61 5.34
N TYR A 361 4.38 -3.13 4.12
CA TYR A 361 4.04 -4.52 3.81
C TYR A 361 5.28 -5.40 3.63
N THR A 362 6.31 -4.86 2.98
CA THR A 362 7.54 -5.58 2.58
C THR A 362 8.78 -4.71 2.78
N PRO A 363 9.09 -4.28 4.01
CA PRO A 363 10.10 -3.24 4.26
C PRO A 363 11.49 -3.60 3.72
N PHE A 364 11.88 -4.87 3.79
CA PHE A 364 13.16 -5.34 3.24
C PHE A 364 13.27 -5.17 1.74
N TYR A 365 12.30 -5.67 0.97
CA TYR A 365 12.33 -5.58 -0.48
C TYR A 365 12.11 -4.16 -0.99
N SER A 366 11.33 -3.35 -0.27
CA SER A 366 11.12 -1.93 -0.59
C SER A 366 12.37 -1.08 -0.30
N ILE A 367 13.13 -1.37 0.76
CA ILE A 367 14.44 -0.73 1.02
C ILE A 367 15.47 -1.15 -0.02
N GLN A 368 15.47 -2.41 -0.46
CA GLN A 368 16.31 -2.87 -1.57
C GLN A 368 16.06 -2.05 -2.85
N MET A 369 14.78 -1.82 -3.17
CA MET A 369 14.39 -0.97 -4.29
C MET A 369 14.86 0.49 -4.10
N LEU A 370 14.67 1.07 -2.90
CA LEU A 370 15.13 2.42 -2.58
C LEU A 370 16.63 2.59 -2.82
N LEU A 371 17.44 1.63 -2.36
CA LEU A 371 18.89 1.66 -2.53
C LEU A 371 19.30 1.49 -4.00
N ASN A 372 18.59 0.63 -4.75
CA ASN A 372 18.81 0.48 -6.18
C ASN A 372 18.52 1.78 -6.94
N LEU A 373 17.38 2.42 -6.67
CA LEU A 373 17.01 3.70 -7.28
C LEU A 373 18.01 4.80 -6.93
N HIS A 374 18.48 4.84 -5.67
CA HIS A 374 19.45 5.82 -5.21
C HIS A 374 20.81 5.66 -5.91
N TYR A 375 21.38 4.45 -5.93
CA TYR A 375 22.74 4.23 -6.43
C TYR A 375 22.83 4.00 -7.94
N ASN A 376 21.85 3.31 -8.52
CA ASN A 376 21.93 2.79 -9.88
C ASN A 376 20.97 3.50 -10.87
N CYS A 377 20.06 4.37 -10.39
CA CYS A 377 19.15 5.12 -11.25
C CYS A 377 19.20 6.66 -11.04
N PRO A 378 20.38 7.30 -11.07
CA PRO A 378 20.50 8.75 -10.89
C PRO A 378 19.69 9.57 -11.91
N GLN A 379 19.38 9.00 -13.07
CA GLN A 379 18.54 9.62 -14.10
C GLN A 379 17.10 9.90 -13.63
N LEU A 380 16.60 9.22 -12.59
CA LEU A 380 15.28 9.45 -12.01
C LEU A 380 15.26 10.52 -10.93
N HIS A 381 16.42 10.92 -10.42
CA HIS A 381 16.47 11.83 -9.27
C HIS A 381 16.00 13.22 -9.70
N THR A 382 15.08 13.79 -8.92
CA THR A 382 14.60 15.16 -9.09
C THR A 382 14.52 15.86 -7.74
N PRO A 383 14.46 17.21 -7.69
CA PRO A 383 14.18 17.92 -6.45
C PRO A 383 12.84 17.58 -5.77
N GLY A 384 11.95 16.86 -6.47
CA GLY A 384 10.63 16.43 -6.00
C GLY A 384 10.51 14.91 -5.84
N GLY A 385 11.62 14.21 -5.60
CA GLY A 385 11.68 12.74 -5.47
C GLY A 385 11.99 12.04 -6.79
N PHE A 386 11.96 10.71 -6.78
CA PHE A 386 12.10 9.92 -8.02
C PHE A 386 11.00 10.26 -9.03
N GLY A 387 11.36 10.14 -10.31
CA GLY A 387 10.42 10.23 -11.42
C GLY A 387 9.43 9.06 -11.48
N ASP A 388 8.30 9.26 -12.18
CA ASP A 388 7.13 8.39 -12.18
C ASP A 388 7.36 6.96 -12.69
N GLY A 389 8.34 6.78 -13.58
CA GLY A 389 8.63 5.48 -14.17
C GLY A 389 9.89 5.44 -15.02
N TYR A 390 10.39 4.23 -15.22
CA TYR A 390 11.55 3.96 -16.07
C TYR A 390 11.50 2.56 -16.68
N SER A 391 12.28 2.36 -17.73
CA SER A 391 12.50 1.08 -18.40
C SER A 391 14.00 0.96 -18.70
N LEU A 392 14.63 -0.08 -18.14
CA LEU A 392 16.05 -0.36 -18.39
C LEU A 392 16.27 -0.76 -19.85
N VAL A 393 15.39 -1.60 -20.40
CA VAL A 393 15.49 -2.09 -21.78
C VAL A 393 15.32 -0.98 -22.82
N ASP A 394 14.48 0.02 -22.54
CA ASP A 394 14.31 1.16 -23.45
C ASP A 394 15.29 2.31 -23.17
N ASN A 395 16.14 2.18 -22.14
CA ASN A 395 16.95 3.28 -21.59
C ASN A 395 16.11 4.56 -21.36
N TRP A 396 14.89 4.38 -20.84
CA TRP A 396 13.92 5.45 -20.66
C TRP A 396 13.72 5.76 -19.19
N TYR A 397 13.87 7.03 -18.82
CA TYR A 397 13.72 7.51 -17.44
C TYR A 397 12.88 8.77 -17.43
N PHE A 398 11.69 8.71 -16.83
CA PHE A 398 10.77 9.85 -16.84
C PHE A 398 10.86 10.65 -15.56
N LYS A 399 11.45 11.84 -15.66
CA LYS A 399 11.55 12.81 -14.55
C LYS A 399 10.24 13.52 -14.23
N GLY A 400 9.19 13.31 -15.02
CA GLY A 400 7.87 13.81 -14.67
C GLY A 400 7.36 13.08 -13.43
N ARG A 401 6.48 13.74 -12.67
CA ARG A 401 5.89 13.21 -11.44
C ARG A 401 4.39 13.36 -11.50
N ILE A 402 3.67 12.38 -10.95
CA ILE A 402 2.22 12.38 -10.82
C ILE A 402 1.88 12.45 -9.33
N ALA A 403 0.91 13.29 -8.96
CA ALA A 403 0.57 13.52 -7.56
C ALA A 403 0.14 12.22 -6.85
N ILE A 404 -0.66 11.39 -7.51
CA ILE A 404 -1.15 10.13 -6.95
C ILE A 404 -0.06 9.05 -6.82
N ASP A 405 1.10 9.24 -7.43
CA ASP A 405 2.24 8.33 -7.35
C ASP A 405 3.30 8.84 -6.35
N GLN A 406 3.52 10.15 -6.26
CA GLN A 406 4.45 10.73 -5.28
C GLN A 406 3.92 10.75 -3.85
N ALA A 407 2.62 11.01 -3.65
CA ALA A 407 2.09 11.12 -2.29
C ALA A 407 2.16 9.79 -1.50
N PRO A 408 1.80 8.64 -2.08
CA PRO A 408 1.94 7.35 -1.40
C PRO A 408 3.37 7.06 -0.92
N ILE A 409 4.39 7.47 -1.67
CA ILE A 409 5.80 7.31 -1.25
C ILE A 409 6.03 8.01 0.08
N VAL A 410 5.66 9.29 0.19
CA VAL A 410 5.83 10.07 1.43
C VAL A 410 5.03 9.47 2.59
N ILE A 411 3.77 9.14 2.33
CA ILE A 411 2.80 8.75 3.37
C ILE A 411 3.07 7.33 3.87
N MET A 412 3.34 6.38 2.98
CA MET A 412 3.60 4.99 3.38
C MET A 412 4.98 4.82 4.00
N ILE A 413 5.98 5.60 3.58
CA ILE A 413 7.25 5.70 4.34
C ILE A 413 6.96 6.25 5.73
N GLU A 414 6.13 7.28 5.88
CA GLU A 414 5.81 7.83 7.19
C GLU A 414 5.07 6.82 8.07
N ASN A 415 4.10 6.11 7.51
CA ASN A 415 3.36 5.07 8.22
C ASN A 415 4.25 3.90 8.63
N TYR A 416 5.22 3.51 7.80
CA TYR A 416 6.24 2.53 8.18
C TYR A 416 7.12 3.03 9.33
N ARG A 417 7.58 4.29 9.25
CA ARG A 417 8.51 4.87 10.24
C ARG A 417 7.86 5.13 11.59
N SER A 418 6.63 5.65 11.63
CA SER A 418 6.00 6.13 12.86
C SER A 418 4.52 5.74 13.01
N GLY A 419 3.86 5.29 11.94
CA GLY A 419 2.42 5.07 11.90
C GLY A 419 1.60 6.36 12.03
N PHE A 420 2.20 7.52 11.76
CA PHE A 420 1.61 8.84 12.08
C PHE A 420 0.21 9.04 11.49
N LEU A 421 0.02 8.85 10.17
CA LEU A 421 -1.27 9.13 9.53
C LEU A 421 -2.33 8.10 9.94
N TRP A 422 -1.93 6.85 10.11
CA TRP A 422 -2.77 5.81 10.68
C TRP A 422 -3.27 6.14 12.08
N LYS A 423 -2.39 6.65 12.95
CA LYS A 423 -2.77 7.07 14.32
C LYS A 423 -3.75 8.24 14.31
N LEU A 424 -3.60 9.19 13.39
CA LEU A 424 -4.52 10.33 13.27
C LEU A 424 -5.94 9.89 12.92
N LEU A 425 -6.08 8.91 12.02
CA LEU A 425 -7.38 8.50 11.49
C LEU A 425 -8.00 7.30 12.22
N ALA A 426 -7.25 6.59 13.06
CA ALA A 426 -7.71 5.41 13.80
C ALA A 426 -9.03 5.63 14.57
N ASN A 427 -9.24 6.85 15.08
CA ASN A 427 -10.42 7.19 15.89
C ASN A 427 -11.41 8.13 15.20
N HIS A 428 -11.31 8.35 13.89
CA HIS A 428 -12.28 9.19 13.20
C HIS A 428 -13.67 8.54 13.22
N PRO A 429 -14.74 9.23 13.69
CA PRO A 429 -16.04 8.62 13.94
C PRO A 429 -16.67 8.00 12.70
N ASP A 430 -16.57 8.69 11.54
CA ASP A 430 -17.11 8.15 10.29
C ASP A 430 -16.34 6.91 9.82
N ILE A 431 -15.03 6.88 9.98
CA ILE A 431 -14.21 5.73 9.54
C ILE A 431 -14.56 4.53 10.43
N ARG A 432 -14.63 4.72 11.75
CA ARG A 432 -15.05 3.67 12.69
C ARG A 432 -16.45 3.13 12.38
N LYS A 433 -17.43 4.02 12.22
CA LYS A 433 -18.80 3.65 11.86
C LYS A 433 -18.86 2.91 10.52
N GLY A 434 -18.09 3.37 9.53
CA GLY A 434 -18.01 2.74 8.22
C GLY A 434 -17.40 1.35 8.26
N MET A 435 -16.29 1.18 8.99
CA MET A 435 -15.64 -0.13 9.20
C MET A 435 -16.56 -1.09 9.94
N GLU A 436 -17.23 -0.64 11.00
CA GLU A 436 -18.20 -1.46 11.74
C GLU A 436 -19.33 -1.95 10.83
N LYS A 437 -19.94 -1.05 10.03
CA LYS A 437 -20.97 -1.41 9.04
C LYS A 437 -20.45 -2.35 7.95
N ALA A 438 -19.16 -2.26 7.59
CA ALA A 438 -18.52 -3.16 6.64
C ALA A 438 -18.22 -4.55 7.24
N GLY A 439 -18.37 -4.73 8.55
CA GLY A 439 -17.92 -5.92 9.27
C GLY A 439 -16.39 -6.00 9.40
N ILE A 440 -15.68 -4.87 9.28
CA ILE A 440 -14.23 -4.78 9.46
C ILE A 440 -13.93 -4.58 10.95
N HIS A 441 -13.13 -5.47 11.52
CA HIS A 441 -12.74 -5.48 12.93
C HIS A 441 -11.23 -5.67 13.10
N LEU A 442 -10.75 -5.64 14.35
CA LEU A 442 -9.36 -5.97 14.66
C LEU A 442 -9.05 -7.42 14.27
N PRO A 443 -7.90 -7.70 13.64
CA PRO A 443 -7.54 -9.05 13.26
C PRO A 443 -7.48 -10.02 14.44
N VAL A 444 -7.96 -11.25 14.20
CA VAL A 444 -7.92 -12.36 15.12
C VAL A 444 -7.05 -13.46 14.53
N HIS A 445 -6.02 -13.85 15.27
CA HIS A 445 -5.09 -14.91 14.88
C HIS A 445 -4.87 -15.88 16.04
N SER A 446 -4.34 -17.06 15.70
CA SER A 446 -3.72 -17.94 16.69
C SER A 446 -2.45 -17.30 17.25
N THR A 447 -2.04 -17.71 18.46
CA THR A 447 -0.75 -17.29 19.02
C THR A 447 0.40 -17.62 18.05
N GLY A 448 1.14 -16.60 17.59
CA GLY A 448 2.20 -16.80 16.60
C GLY A 448 2.62 -15.53 15.86
N PHE A 449 3.14 -15.66 14.64
CA PHE A 449 3.72 -14.57 13.87
C PHE A 449 2.91 -14.32 12.57
N PRO A 450 1.70 -13.72 12.66
CA PRO A 450 0.75 -13.69 11.54
C PRO A 450 1.23 -12.88 10.33
N TYR A 451 2.17 -11.96 10.52
CA TYR A 451 2.68 -11.07 9.47
C TYR A 451 4.12 -11.37 9.05
N ALA A 452 4.73 -12.41 9.61
CA ALA A 452 6.06 -12.87 9.21
C ALA A 452 5.96 -13.78 7.96
N ILE A 453 5.54 -13.19 6.85
CA ILE A 453 5.30 -13.90 5.58
C ILE A 453 6.63 -14.14 4.88
N ALA A 454 7.06 -15.39 4.84
CA ALA A 454 8.32 -15.79 4.22
C ALA A 454 8.34 -15.60 2.70
N ASP A 455 9.52 -15.33 2.13
CA ASP A 455 9.73 -15.50 0.68
C ASP A 455 9.60 -16.99 0.36
N THR A 456 8.61 -17.36 -0.45
CA THR A 456 8.31 -18.75 -0.81
C THR A 456 9.48 -19.45 -1.53
N ARG A 457 10.43 -18.69 -2.07
CA ARG A 457 11.65 -19.23 -2.69
C ARG A 457 12.71 -19.64 -1.68
N THR A 458 12.77 -18.98 -0.53
CA THR A 458 13.83 -19.20 0.47
C THR A 458 13.29 -19.94 1.69
N GLY A 459 12.00 -19.76 2.01
CA GLY A 459 11.36 -20.24 3.22
C GLY A 459 11.68 -19.41 4.47
N TYR A 460 12.27 -18.23 4.33
CA TYR A 460 12.58 -17.32 5.44
C TYR A 460 11.83 -15.99 5.30
N TYR A 461 11.43 -15.43 6.44
CA TYR A 461 11.02 -14.04 6.53
C TYR A 461 12.26 -13.16 6.60
N ASP A 462 12.45 -12.29 5.59
CA ASP A 462 13.59 -11.38 5.54
C ASP A 462 13.35 -10.16 6.45
N MET A 463 14.13 -10.12 7.52
CA MET A 463 14.14 -9.03 8.49
C MET A 463 15.29 -8.06 8.21
N LEU A 464 15.07 -6.80 8.55
CA LEU A 464 16.12 -5.78 8.65
C LEU A 464 15.97 -5.01 9.95
N ARG A 465 17.05 -4.42 10.43
CA ARG A 465 16.98 -3.50 11.58
C ARG A 465 16.34 -2.18 11.16
N HIS A 466 15.20 -1.79 11.71
CA HIS A 466 14.48 -0.58 11.30
C HIS A 466 15.41 0.66 11.21
N PRO A 467 15.40 1.46 10.11
CA PRO A 467 16.37 2.55 9.93
C PRO A 467 16.40 3.58 11.07
N ASP A 468 15.23 3.93 11.63
CA ASP A 468 15.16 4.91 12.73
C ASP A 468 15.45 4.31 14.10
N ARG A 469 15.01 3.07 14.35
CA ARG A 469 15.02 2.44 15.68
C ARG A 469 16.26 1.56 15.90
N LYS A 470 16.90 1.13 14.81
CA LYS A 470 18.07 0.25 14.76
C LYS A 470 17.84 -1.15 15.37
N MET A 471 16.58 -1.55 15.51
CA MET A 471 16.15 -2.83 16.07
C MET A 471 15.55 -3.72 14.98
N TYR A 472 15.75 -5.03 15.09
CA TYR A 472 14.90 -6.00 14.41
C TYR A 472 13.53 -6.01 15.07
N GLU A 473 12.48 -6.03 14.25
CA GLU A 473 11.10 -5.90 14.69
C GLU A 473 10.24 -6.97 14.06
N LEU A 474 9.51 -7.70 14.90
CA LEU A 474 8.69 -8.84 14.50
C LEU A 474 7.34 -8.78 15.21
N ASP A 475 6.28 -8.59 14.43
CA ASP A 475 4.92 -8.64 14.96
C ASP A 475 4.59 -10.08 15.40
N PHE A 476 4.00 -10.22 16.59
CA PHE A 476 3.46 -11.48 17.08
C PHE A 476 2.06 -11.27 17.67
N TYR A 477 1.24 -12.30 17.63
CA TYR A 477 -0.11 -12.28 18.17
C TYR A 477 -0.20 -13.20 19.38
N LEU A 478 -0.96 -12.79 20.40
CA LEU A 478 -1.37 -13.62 21.52
C LEU A 478 -2.88 -13.77 21.53
N GLU A 479 -3.36 -15.01 21.48
CA GLU A 479 -4.79 -15.34 21.62
C GLU A 479 -5.32 -15.01 23.02
N GLU A 480 -4.44 -15.10 24.02
CA GLU A 480 -4.70 -14.73 25.41
C GLU A 480 -3.50 -13.97 25.97
N ALA A 481 -3.76 -12.93 26.76
CA ALA A 481 -2.73 -12.20 27.49
C ALA A 481 -1.84 -13.14 28.35
N GLY A 482 -0.63 -12.70 28.64
CA GLY A 482 0.26 -13.37 29.59
C GLY A 482 1.75 -13.19 29.30
N ALA A 483 2.56 -13.68 30.24
CA ALA A 483 4.01 -13.72 30.11
C ALA A 483 4.48 -14.60 28.96
N VAL A 484 5.25 -14.02 28.03
CA VAL A 484 5.94 -14.76 26.96
C VAL A 484 7.41 -14.36 26.86
N SER A 485 8.26 -15.32 26.52
CA SER A 485 9.69 -15.13 26.24
C SER A 485 10.04 -15.55 24.81
N PHE A 486 11.23 -15.19 24.34
CA PHE A 486 11.68 -15.52 23.00
C PHE A 486 13.06 -16.16 22.98
N GLN A 487 13.17 -17.26 22.25
CA GLN A 487 14.42 -17.95 21.99
C GLN A 487 14.82 -17.74 20.53
N ILE A 488 16.07 -17.34 20.30
CA ILE A 488 16.64 -17.20 18.96
C ILE A 488 17.78 -18.20 18.81
N THR A 489 17.61 -19.16 17.90
CA THR A 489 18.61 -20.17 17.58
C THR A 489 19.07 -20.06 16.13
N ASP A 490 20.25 -20.61 15.83
CA ASP A 490 20.60 -20.97 14.46
C ASP A 490 19.73 -22.15 13.98
N GLU A 491 19.97 -22.57 12.74
CA GLU A 491 19.24 -23.68 12.11
C GLU A 491 19.53 -25.04 12.74
N ASN A 492 20.64 -25.17 13.47
CA ASN A 492 21.01 -26.39 14.20
C ASN A 492 20.44 -26.40 15.63
N GLY A 493 19.70 -25.36 16.02
CA GLY A 493 19.15 -25.22 17.38
C GLY A 493 20.13 -24.64 18.39
N THR A 494 21.31 -24.20 17.98
CA THR A 494 22.27 -23.53 18.87
C THR A 494 21.78 -22.12 19.18
N GLN A 495 21.74 -21.76 20.45
CA GLN A 495 21.36 -20.41 20.86
C GLN A 495 22.36 -19.36 20.31
N VAL A 496 21.84 -18.36 19.60
CA VAL A 496 22.62 -17.27 18.98
C VAL A 496 22.42 -15.93 19.68
N LEU A 497 21.36 -15.79 20.47
CA LEU A 497 21.13 -14.68 21.39
C LEU A 497 20.66 -15.23 22.74
N SER A 498 21.07 -14.62 23.85
CA SER A 498 20.49 -14.91 25.16
C SER A 498 18.97 -14.78 25.09
N GLU A 499 18.25 -15.67 25.79
CA GLU A 499 16.79 -15.66 25.77
C GLU A 499 16.28 -14.27 26.16
N ILE A 500 15.41 -13.71 25.30
CA ILE A 500 14.75 -12.45 25.60
C ILE A 500 13.74 -12.77 26.68
N ARG A 501 13.96 -12.19 27.86
CA ARG A 501 13.26 -12.55 29.10
C ARG A 501 11.75 -12.41 28.96
N ALA A 502 11.05 -13.20 29.77
CA ALA A 502 9.59 -13.17 29.80
C ALA A 502 9.08 -11.78 30.22
N GLU A 503 8.18 -11.22 29.41
CA GLU A 503 7.44 -10.00 29.70
C GLU A 503 5.95 -10.26 29.55
N GLU A 504 5.13 -9.50 30.28
CA GLU A 504 3.67 -9.55 30.19
C GLU A 504 3.17 -8.76 28.98
N TYR A 505 2.39 -9.41 28.12
CA TYR A 505 1.79 -8.79 26.93
C TYR A 505 0.26 -8.95 26.94
N PRO A 506 -0.48 -7.93 26.44
CA PRO A 506 -1.92 -8.04 26.26
C PRO A 506 -2.29 -9.05 25.17
N GLN A 507 -3.55 -9.50 25.20
CA GLN A 507 -4.15 -10.20 24.07
C GLN A 507 -4.13 -9.32 22.82
N GLY A 508 -3.88 -9.93 21.66
CA GLY A 508 -3.86 -9.25 20.38
C GLY A 508 -2.46 -9.15 19.77
N LEU A 509 -2.30 -8.19 18.86
CA LEU A 509 -1.05 -7.94 18.16
C LEU A 509 -0.06 -7.17 19.04
N ASN A 510 1.15 -7.69 19.12
CA ASN A 510 2.28 -7.18 19.91
C ASN A 510 3.55 -7.14 19.03
N LEU A 511 4.60 -6.48 19.53
CA LEU A 511 5.86 -6.31 18.80
C LEU A 511 7.03 -6.84 19.62
N LEU A 512 7.76 -7.79 19.05
CA LEU A 512 9.08 -8.18 19.54
C LEU A 512 10.11 -7.23 18.93
N SER A 513 10.97 -6.64 19.77
CA SER A 513 12.05 -5.76 19.34
C SER A 513 13.38 -6.18 19.97
N PHE A 514 14.43 -6.37 19.17
CA PHE A 514 15.77 -6.74 19.65
C PHE A 514 16.88 -6.18 18.75
N ASP A 515 18.06 -5.94 19.30
CA ASP A 515 19.20 -5.41 18.54
C ASP A 515 20.09 -6.54 17.98
N ARG A 516 21.22 -6.17 17.36
CA ARG A 516 22.22 -7.15 16.90
C ARG A 516 23.24 -7.50 17.99
N ASN A 517 23.25 -6.83 19.14
CA ASN A 517 24.28 -7.03 20.14
C ASN A 517 24.14 -8.42 20.75
N GLY A 518 25.25 -9.17 20.78
CA GLY A 518 25.25 -10.55 21.24
C GLY A 518 24.75 -11.58 20.22
N LEU A 519 24.26 -11.17 19.03
CA LEU A 519 24.06 -12.11 17.92
C LEU A 519 25.42 -12.54 17.37
N LYS A 520 25.63 -13.85 17.30
CA LYS A 520 26.72 -14.44 16.49
C LYS A 520 26.54 -14.01 15.02
N ASP A 521 27.56 -14.15 14.17
CA ASP A 521 27.51 -13.87 12.72
C ASP A 521 26.65 -14.91 11.95
N THR A 522 25.43 -15.13 12.44
CA THR A 522 24.41 -16.03 11.90
C THR A 522 23.37 -15.19 11.18
N LYS A 523 23.20 -15.44 9.87
CA LYS A 523 22.20 -14.75 9.06
C LYS A 523 20.84 -15.42 9.07
N ARG A 524 20.77 -16.73 9.28
CA ARG A 524 19.52 -17.51 9.28
C ARG A 524 19.25 -18.06 10.67
N CYS A 525 18.09 -17.71 11.20
CA CYS A 525 17.70 -18.02 12.58
C CYS A 525 16.29 -18.60 12.63
N ILE A 526 15.99 -19.26 13.75
CA ILE A 526 14.64 -19.63 14.14
C ILE A 526 14.29 -18.82 15.40
N ILE A 527 13.23 -18.02 15.32
CA ILE A 527 12.68 -17.30 16.47
C ILE A 527 11.50 -18.10 17.00
N ARG A 528 11.55 -18.46 18.28
CA ARG A 528 10.48 -19.19 18.98
C ARG A 528 9.82 -18.29 20.01
N LEU A 529 8.50 -18.27 20.01
CA LEU A 529 7.67 -17.68 21.07
C LEU A 529 7.37 -18.77 22.10
N LEU A 530 7.71 -18.51 23.36
CA LEU A 530 7.49 -19.44 24.48
C LEU A 530 6.46 -18.86 25.45
N LYS A 531 5.51 -19.70 25.90
CA LYS A 531 4.58 -19.41 27.01
C LYS A 531 4.71 -20.53 28.04
N ASN A 532 5.05 -20.18 29.29
CA ASN A 532 5.36 -21.14 30.37
C ASN A 532 6.45 -22.16 29.99
N GLY A 533 7.52 -21.69 29.35
CA GLY A 533 8.67 -22.52 28.92
C GLY A 533 8.39 -23.49 27.76
N LYS A 534 7.18 -23.46 27.17
CA LYS A 534 6.80 -24.30 26.02
C LYS A 534 6.73 -23.46 24.75
N VAL A 535 7.32 -23.96 23.67
CA VAL A 535 7.21 -23.36 22.34
C VAL A 535 5.75 -23.36 21.90
N LYS A 536 5.24 -22.19 21.53
CA LYS A 536 3.87 -21.98 21.02
C LYS A 536 3.84 -21.70 19.54
N ALA A 537 4.85 -21.01 19.03
CA ALA A 537 5.03 -20.73 17.62
C ALA A 537 6.51 -20.54 17.31
N GLU A 538 6.88 -20.77 16.06
CA GLU A 538 8.21 -20.48 15.56
C GLU A 538 8.15 -19.89 14.15
N VAL A 539 9.18 -19.13 13.78
CA VAL A 539 9.36 -18.59 12.44
C VAL A 539 10.83 -18.64 12.04
N LYS A 540 11.07 -19.01 10.77
CA LYS A 540 12.39 -18.95 10.15
C LYS A 540 12.62 -17.55 9.61
N VAL A 541 13.73 -16.94 10.01
CA VAL A 541 14.06 -15.56 9.63
C VAL A 541 15.44 -15.47 9.02
N GLN A 542 15.59 -14.56 8.07
CA GLN A 542 16.89 -14.12 7.59
C GLN A 542 17.14 -12.69 8.10
N LEU A 543 18.18 -12.52 8.91
CA LEU A 543 18.58 -11.24 9.48
C LEU A 543 19.52 -10.53 8.49
N ASN A 544 19.08 -9.39 7.94
CA ASN A 544 19.80 -8.62 6.92
C ASN A 544 20.33 -7.27 7.42
#